data_AF-A0A4U6RJX6-F1
#
_entry.id   AF-A0A4U6RJX6-F1
#
_cell.length_a   1.000
_cell.length_b   1.000
_cell.length_c   1.000
_cell.angle_alpha   90.00
_cell.angle_beta   90.00
_cell.angle_gamma   90.00
#
_symmetry.space_group_name_H-M   'P 1'
#
loop_
_entity.id
_entity.type
_entity.pdbx_description
1 polymer ?
#
loop_
_entity_poly.entity_id
_entity_poly.type
_entity_poly.pdbx_seq_one_letter_code
_entity_poly.pdbx_strand_id
1 'polypeptide(L)'
;MAKEVWKRPGSRKKGPRKANPKYKRRSRQAWTDREVKQLRALAKANTPTGVISLKMERPKGSIASKAQREGISLRPINRSPYNRRKKAVRR
;
A
#
# COMPACT_ATOMS: atom_id res chain seq x y z
N MET A 1 -41.54 -16.93 10.14
CA MET A 1 -40.43 -16.52 9.25
C MET A 1 -39.29 -15.98 10.11
N ALA A 2 -38.21 -16.75 10.28
CA ALA A 2 -37.06 -16.36 11.10
C ALA A 2 -36.22 -15.33 10.34
N LYS A 3 -36.08 -14.11 10.89
CA LYS A 3 -35.26 -13.05 10.27
C LYS A 3 -33.78 -13.40 10.41
N GLU A 4 -33.09 -13.34 9.29
CA GLU A 4 -31.67 -13.61 9.10
C GLU A 4 -30.74 -12.89 10.11
N VAL A 5 -30.34 -13.60 11.17
CA VAL A 5 -29.46 -13.10 12.26
C VAL A 5 -28.02 -12.79 11.78
N TRP A 6 -27.67 -13.13 10.54
CA TRP A 6 -26.32 -12.93 9.99
C TRP A 6 -26.04 -11.52 9.45
N LYS A 7 -27.06 -10.66 9.29
CA LYS A 7 -26.85 -9.28 8.84
C LYS A 7 -26.75 -8.34 10.04
N ARG A 8 -25.52 -8.00 10.44
CA ARG A 8 -25.24 -6.95 11.44
C ARG A 8 -25.70 -5.59 10.91
N PRO A 9 -26.79 -4.99 11.44
CA PRO A 9 -27.22 -3.67 11.00
C PRO A 9 -26.26 -2.64 11.59
N GLY A 10 -25.53 -1.90 10.75
CA GLY A 10 -24.69 -0.81 11.23
C GLY A 10 -23.27 -0.71 10.67
N SER A 11 -22.85 -1.54 9.69
CA SER A 11 -21.58 -1.27 9.01
C SER A 11 -21.70 -0.17 7.95
N ARG A 12 -22.30 0.98 8.27
CA ARG A 12 -22.05 2.21 7.50
C ARG A 12 -20.60 2.63 7.80
N LYS A 13 -19.64 2.01 7.11
CA LYS A 13 -18.21 2.33 7.20
C LYS A 13 -17.94 3.72 6.58
N LYS A 14 -18.42 4.79 7.21
CA LYS A 14 -18.08 6.18 6.87
C LYS A 14 -17.67 6.93 8.15
N GLY A 15 -16.63 6.42 8.81
CA GLY A 15 -15.91 7.22 9.81
C GLY A 15 -14.97 8.21 9.13
N PRO A 16 -14.61 9.34 9.76
CA PRO A 16 -13.76 10.39 9.18
C PRO A 16 -12.41 9.87 8.66
N ARG A 17 -11.86 8.82 9.29
CA ARG A 17 -10.61 8.14 8.87
C ARG A 17 -10.70 7.45 7.49
N LYS A 18 -11.90 7.11 7.03
CA LYS A 18 -12.16 6.53 5.70
C LYS A 18 -12.48 7.58 4.64
N ALA A 19 -12.88 8.79 5.05
CA ALA A 19 -13.23 9.88 4.15
C ALA A 19 -12.00 10.45 3.43
N ASN A 20 -10.87 10.59 4.14
CA ASN A 20 -9.59 11.01 3.55
C ASN A 20 -8.45 10.05 3.92
N PRO A 21 -8.32 8.91 3.23
CA PRO A 21 -7.27 7.95 3.54
C PRO A 21 -5.88 8.54 3.23
N LYS A 22 -4.93 8.30 4.13
CA LYS A 22 -3.54 8.79 4.03
C LYS A 22 -2.89 8.51 2.67
N TYR A 23 -3.19 7.36 2.08
CA TYR A 23 -2.67 6.95 0.76
C TYR A 23 -3.31 7.67 -0.44
N LYS A 24 -4.32 8.54 -0.26
CA LYS A 24 -4.98 9.28 -1.36
C LYS A 24 -4.70 10.79 -1.29
N ARG A 25 -3.99 11.28 -0.25
CA ARG A 25 -3.81 12.72 0.00
C ARG A 25 -3.14 13.45 -1.16
N ARG A 26 -2.15 12.83 -1.82
CA ARG A 26 -1.43 13.42 -2.97
C ARG A 26 -1.94 12.91 -4.32
N SER A 27 -3.19 12.42 -4.39
CA SER A 27 -3.76 12.03 -5.69
C SER A 27 -3.86 13.24 -6.61
N ARG A 28 -3.32 13.15 -7.83
CA ARG A 28 -3.27 14.20 -8.87
C ARG A 28 -2.17 15.25 -8.76
N GLN A 29 -1.28 15.13 -7.78
CA GLN A 29 -0.09 15.98 -7.74
C GLN A 29 0.95 15.49 -8.75
N ALA A 30 1.63 16.44 -9.41
CA ALA A 30 2.79 16.15 -10.26
C ALA A 30 3.86 15.37 -9.47
N TRP A 31 4.62 14.55 -10.18
CA TRP A 31 5.75 13.83 -9.58
C TRP A 31 6.97 14.72 -9.60
N THR A 32 7.60 14.86 -8.44
CA THR A 32 8.91 15.51 -8.34
C THR A 32 10.04 14.49 -8.53
N ASP A 33 11.20 14.95 -9.00
CA ASP A 33 12.36 14.06 -9.17
C ASP A 33 12.81 13.41 -7.85
N ARG A 34 12.62 14.13 -6.73
CA ARG A 34 12.86 13.61 -5.38
C ARG A 34 11.96 12.41 -5.07
N GLU A 35 10.68 12.50 -5.42
CA GLU A 35 9.74 11.38 -5.24
C GLU A 35 10.09 10.19 -6.15
N VAL A 36 10.54 10.44 -7.38
CA VAL A 36 10.98 9.37 -8.30
C VAL A 36 12.22 8.66 -7.74
N LYS A 37 13.21 9.41 -7.24
CA LYS A 37 14.39 8.84 -6.55
C LYS A 37 13.99 8.01 -5.34
N GLN A 38 13.05 8.50 -4.52
CA GLN A 38 12.54 7.77 -3.37
C GLN A 38 11.81 6.48 -3.77
N LEU A 39 11.00 6.52 -4.83
CA LEU A 39 10.31 5.34 -5.38
C LEU A 39 11.33 4.28 -5.82
N ARG A 40 12.39 4.70 -6.52
CA ARG A 40 13.48 3.81 -6.95
C ARG A 40 14.20 3.17 -5.77
N ALA A 41 14.50 3.94 -4.72
CA ALA A 41 15.14 3.42 -3.51
C ALA A 41 14.24 2.38 -2.78
N LEU A 42 12.95 2.66 -2.65
CA LEU A 42 11.99 1.74 -2.03
C LEU A 42 11.80 0.47 -2.84
N ALA A 43 11.76 0.58 -4.17
CA ALA A 43 11.70 -0.56 -5.07
C ALA A 43 12.96 -1.43 -4.98
N LYS A 44 14.16 -0.81 -4.94
CA LYS A 44 15.43 -1.52 -4.73
C LYS A 44 15.48 -2.25 -3.39
N ALA A 45 14.84 -1.70 -2.35
CA ALA A 45 14.68 -2.35 -1.06
C ALA A 45 13.60 -3.46 -1.03
N ASN A 46 13.02 -3.83 -2.18
CA ASN A 46 11.94 -4.80 -2.31
C ASN A 46 10.70 -4.44 -1.48
N THR A 47 10.41 -3.14 -1.34
CA THR A 47 9.26 -2.68 -0.56
C THR A 47 7.96 -2.98 -1.34
N PRO A 48 6.98 -3.70 -0.77
CA PRO A 48 5.72 -3.94 -1.47
C PRO A 48 4.96 -2.63 -1.74
N THR A 49 4.28 -2.55 -2.88
CA THR A 49 3.55 -1.37 -3.38
C THR A 49 2.57 -0.77 -2.35
N GLY A 50 1.98 -1.61 -1.50
CA GLY A 50 1.10 -1.14 -0.43
C GLY A 50 1.81 -0.29 0.63
N VAL A 51 3.03 -0.64 1.00
CA VAL A 51 3.83 0.11 1.97
C VAL A 51 4.38 1.40 1.35
N ILE A 52 4.78 1.35 0.07
CA ILE A 52 5.19 2.53 -0.69
C ILE A 52 4.04 3.56 -0.73
N SER A 53 2.81 3.10 -0.96
CA SER A 53 1.60 3.94 -0.97
C SER A 53 1.35 4.66 0.37
N LEU A 54 1.68 4.03 1.49
CA LEU A 54 1.57 4.65 2.82
C LEU A 54 2.70 5.64 3.10
N LYS A 55 3.93 5.33 2.66
CA LYS A 55 5.11 6.19 2.86
C LYS A 55 5.05 7.46 2.00
N MET A 56 4.61 7.33 0.75
CA MET A 56 4.53 8.44 -0.21
C MET A 56 3.17 9.14 -0.19
N GLU A 57 2.21 8.64 0.57
CA GLU A 57 0.83 9.18 0.66
C GLU A 57 0.14 9.29 -0.71
N ARG A 58 0.55 8.43 -1.65
CA ARG A 58 0.08 8.38 -3.04
C ARG A 58 -0.67 7.07 -3.30
N PRO A 59 -1.70 7.07 -4.17
CA PRO A 59 -2.51 5.89 -4.40
C PRO A 59 -1.72 4.82 -5.15
N LYS A 60 -1.98 3.55 -4.83
CA LYS A 60 -1.29 2.38 -5.41
C LYS A 60 -1.26 2.41 -6.94
N GLY A 61 -2.37 2.79 -7.58
CA GLY A 61 -2.46 2.89 -9.04
C GLY A 61 -1.53 3.96 -9.63
N SER A 62 -1.37 5.11 -8.96
CA SER A 62 -0.46 6.16 -9.40
C SER A 62 1.01 5.72 -9.25
N ILE A 63 1.33 5.01 -8.18
CA ILE A 63 2.67 4.43 -7.98
C ILE A 63 2.98 3.39 -9.05
N ALA A 64 2.06 2.47 -9.33
CA ALA A 64 2.24 1.45 -10.36
C ALA A 64 2.43 2.08 -11.75
N SER A 65 1.57 3.03 -12.12
CA SER A 65 1.66 3.75 -13.39
C SER A 65 2.97 4.52 -13.52
N LYS A 66 3.40 5.25 -12.47
CA LYS A 66 4.66 5.98 -12.51
C LYS A 66 5.86 5.03 -12.57
N ALA A 67 5.86 3.97 -11.77
CA ALA A 67 6.94 2.98 -11.80
C ALA A 67 7.09 2.34 -13.19
N GLN A 68 5.98 2.00 -13.85
CA GLN A 68 5.99 1.50 -15.22
C GLN A 68 6.57 2.52 -16.21
N ARG A 69 6.18 3.80 -16.11
CA ARG A 69 6.73 4.88 -16.96
C ARG A 69 8.22 5.12 -16.75
N GLU A 70 8.70 4.95 -15.51
CA GLU A 70 10.11 5.14 -15.14
C GLU A 70 10.96 3.86 -15.31
N GLY A 71 10.37 2.76 -15.79
CA GLY A 71 11.07 1.47 -15.92
C GLY A 71 11.46 0.83 -14.58
N ILE A 72 10.79 1.19 -13.48
CA ILE A 72 11.07 0.67 -12.14
C ILE A 72 10.20 -0.56 -11.90
N SER A 73 10.82 -1.74 -11.77
CA SER A 73 10.09 -2.94 -11.38
C SER A 73 9.68 -2.87 -9.91
N LEU A 74 8.37 -2.98 -9.65
CA LEU A 74 7.79 -3.12 -8.31
C LEU A 74 7.53 -4.59 -7.94
N ARG A 75 7.86 -5.54 -8.83
CA ARG A 75 7.67 -6.97 -8.58
C ARG A 75 8.70 -7.42 -7.54
N PRO A 76 8.29 -8.11 -6.47
CA PRO A 76 9.25 -8.83 -5.65
C PRO A 76 9.87 -9.94 -6.52
N ILE A 77 11.20 -9.96 -6.61
CA ILE A 77 11.94 -11.07 -7.22
C ILE A 77 11.82 -12.24 -6.24
N ASN A 78 10.82 -13.13 -6.41
CA ASN A 78 10.63 -14.38 -5.67
C ASN A 78 11.03 -14.34 -4.17
N ARG A 79 10.61 -13.30 -3.44
CA ARG A 79 10.91 -13.16 -2.01
C ARG A 79 9.67 -12.68 -1.27
N SER A 80 9.34 -13.39 -0.20
CA SER A 80 8.30 -12.95 0.71
C SER A 80 8.69 -11.57 1.23
N PRO A 81 7.80 -10.57 1.19
CA PRO A 81 8.11 -9.16 1.49
C PRO A 81 8.62 -8.89 2.91
N TYR A 82 8.74 -9.92 3.75
CA TYR A 82 9.30 -9.90 5.09
C TYR A 82 9.95 -11.24 5.40
N ASN A 83 11.21 -11.24 5.87
CA ASN A 83 11.83 -12.38 6.55
C ASN A 83 11.14 -12.62 7.90
N ARG A 84 9.88 -13.06 7.89
CA ARG A 84 9.11 -13.35 9.11
C ARG A 84 9.49 -14.74 9.63
N ARG A 85 10.78 -15.03 9.81
CA ARG A 85 11.18 -16.20 10.60
C ARG A 85 10.95 -15.83 12.06
N LYS A 86 9.85 -16.30 12.65
CA LYS A 86 9.72 -16.30 14.12
C LYS A 86 10.89 -17.11 14.65
N LYS A 87 11.73 -16.52 15.52
CA LYS A 87 12.71 -17.27 16.29
C LYS A 87 11.90 -18.32 17.06
N ALA A 88 12.07 -19.60 16.74
CA ALA A 88 11.49 -20.66 17.55
C ALA A 88 12.09 -20.49 18.95
N VAL A 89 11.25 -20.14 19.92
CA VAL A 89 11.62 -20.25 21.33
C VAL A 89 11.80 -21.74 21.55
N ARG A 90 13.06 -22.20 21.60
CA ARG A 90 13.34 -23.55 22.11
C ARG A 90 12.88 -23.53 23.57
N ARG A 91 11.79 -24.24 23.83
CA ARG A 91 11.44 -24.68 25.19
C ARG A 91 12.31 -25.86 25.55
#